data_AF-A0A0J6G132-F1
#
_entry.id   AF-A0A0J6G132-F1
#
_cell.length_a   1.000
_cell.length_b   1.000
_cell.length_c   1.000
_cell.angle_alpha   90.00
_cell.angle_beta   90.00
_cell.angle_gamma   90.00
#
_symmetry.space_group_name_H-M   'P 1'
#
loop_
_entity.id
_entity.type
_entity.pdbx_description
1 polymer ?
#
loop_
_entity_poly.entity_id
_entity_poly.type
_entity_poly.pdbx_seq_one_letter_code
_entity_poly.pdbx_strand_id
1 'polypeptide(L)' 'MEAVRKSDIVLANMEASNPGGYSLALEVGFANALGKRIFMVDQIEDPTVRRYFEMVRQCSERVFLKLGDALDHLLSLD' A
#
# COMPACT_ATOMS: atom_id res chain seq x y z
N MET A 1 6.24 9.12 10.20
CA MET A 1 7.47 8.71 9.47
C MET A 1 8.38 7.79 10.28
N GLU A 2 8.65 8.02 11.58
CA GLU A 2 9.51 7.09 12.35
C GLU A 2 9.00 5.66 12.43
N ALA A 3 7.68 5.45 12.48
CA ALA A 3 7.10 4.11 12.41
C ALA A 3 7.53 3.35 11.13
N VAL A 4 7.51 4.03 9.98
CA VAL A 4 7.95 3.47 8.69
C VAL A 4 9.45 3.17 8.68
N ARG A 5 10.27 3.98 9.35
CA ARG A 5 11.71 3.69 9.46
C ARG A 5 11.98 2.42 10.25
N LYS A 6 11.24 2.22 11.34
CA LYS A 6 11.39 1.10 12.28
C LYS A 6 10.69 -0.19 11.83
N SER A 7 9.81 -0.11 10.83
CA SER A 7 9.13 -1.29 10.30
C SER A 7 9.98 -2.02 9.28
N ASP A 8 9.77 -3.32 9.15
CA ASP A 8 10.34 -4.14 8.07
C ASP A 8 9.39 -4.21 6.87
N ILE A 9 8.08 -4.25 7.18
CA ILE A 9 6.98 -4.34 6.23
C ILE A 9 6.05 -3.14 6.39
N VAL A 10 5.53 -2.63 5.27
CA VAL A 10 4.46 -1.63 5.22
C VAL A 10 3.25 -2.21 4.50
N LEU A 11 2.10 -2.25 5.16
CA LEU A 11 0.81 -2.56 4.55
C LEU A 11 0.05 -1.25 4.29
N ALA A 12 -0.01 -0.83 3.03
CA ALA A 12 -0.69 0.38 2.60
C ALA A 12 -2.14 0.08 2.21
N ASN A 13 -3.12 0.61 2.94
CA ASN A 13 -4.53 0.39 2.67
C ASN A 13 -5.17 1.61 1.98
N MET A 14 -5.49 1.47 0.69
CA MET A 14 -6.23 2.46 -0.09
C MET A 14 -7.72 2.07 -0.10
N GLU A 15 -8.46 2.60 0.87
CA GLU A 15 -9.90 2.34 1.00
C GLU A 15 -10.73 3.15 -0.01
N ALA A 16 -11.79 2.53 -0.53
CA ALA A 16 -12.70 3.15 -1.51
C ALA A 16 -13.33 4.45 -0.99
N SER A 17 -13.62 4.51 0.32
CA SER A 17 -14.27 5.65 0.98
C SER A 17 -13.29 6.73 1.45
N ASN A 18 -11.97 6.52 1.32
CA ASN A 18 -10.97 7.41 1.89
C ASN A 18 -10.38 8.36 0.82
N PRO A 19 -10.62 9.68 0.90
CA PRO A 19 -10.01 10.65 -0.02
C PRO A 19 -8.50 10.87 0.23
N GLY A 20 -7.93 10.27 1.29
CA GLY A 20 -6.54 10.46 1.73
C GLY A 20 -5.45 9.79 0.89
N GLY A 21 -5.74 9.38 -0.35
CA GLY A 21 -4.79 8.66 -1.20
C GLY A 21 -3.47 9.39 -1.47
N TYR A 22 -3.46 10.73 -1.40
CA TYR A 22 -2.24 11.53 -1.52
C TYR A 22 -1.26 11.33 -0.35
N SER A 23 -1.77 11.28 0.88
CA SER A 23 -0.94 11.04 2.07
C SER A 23 -0.38 9.63 2.04
N LEU A 24 -1.20 8.65 1.66
CA LEU A 24 -0.77 7.26 1.50
C LEU A 24 0.35 7.15 0.44
N ALA A 25 0.20 7.83 -0.70
CA ALA A 25 1.21 7.83 -1.75
C ALA A 25 2.56 8.37 -1.26
N LEU A 26 2.56 9.40 -0.42
CA LEU A 26 3.79 9.93 0.19
C LEU A 26 4.45 8.91 1.11
N GLU A 27 3.68 8.23 1.96
CA GLU A 27 4.20 7.21 2.87
C GLU A 27 4.74 5.99 2.13
N VAL A 28 4.05 5.54 1.08
CA VAL A 28 4.52 4.45 0.21
C VAL A 28 5.80 4.83 -0.52
N GLY A 29 5.88 6.04 -1.08
CA GLY A 29 7.09 6.54 -1.73
C GLY A 29 8.28 6.61 -0.76
N PHE A 30 8.04 7.08 0.47
CA PHE A 30 9.06 7.12 1.52
C PHE A 30 9.52 5.72 1.94
N ALA A 31 8.59 4.78 2.12
CA ALA A 31 8.91 3.39 2.42
C ALA A 31 9.74 2.74 1.29
N ASN A 32 9.39 3.03 0.02
CA ASN A 32 10.08 2.49 -1.15
C ASN A 32 11.52 3.02 -1.22
N ALA A 33 11.72 4.31 -0.96
CA ALA A 33 13.06 4.92 -0.91
C ALA A 33 13.94 4.33 0.21
N LEU A 34 13.34 3.79 1.27
CA LEU A 34 14.05 3.10 2.35
C LEU A 34 14.24 1.60 2.09
N GLY A 35 13.80 1.07 0.95
CA GLY A 35 13.90 -0.34 0.59
C GLY A 35 13.04 -1.26 1.45
N LYS A 36 11.91 -0.76 2.00
CA LYS A 36 10.98 -1.57 2.80
C LYS A 36 10.18 -2.51 1.89
N ARG A 37 9.74 -3.66 2.44
CA ARG A 37 8.76 -4.51 1.75
C ARG A 37 7.38 -3.88 1.86
N ILE A 38 6.74 -3.63 0.73
CA ILE A 38 5.47 -2.91 0.68
C ILE A 38 4.41 -3.82 0.08
N PHE A 39 3.30 -3.95 0.78
CA PHE A 39 2.08 -4.60 0.31
C PHE A 39 0.98 -3.57 0.25
N MET A 40 0.17 -3.58 -0.81
CA MET A 40 -0.90 -2.62 -0.98
C MET A 40 -2.25 -3.32 -1.04
N VAL A 41 -3.25 -2.74 -0.40
CA VAL A 41 -4.66 -3.09 -0.57
C VAL A 41 -5.29 -1.93 -1.34
N ASP A 42 -5.74 -2.20 -2.55
CA ASP A 42 -6.33 -1.20 -3.45
C ASP A 42 -7.81 -1.52 -3.67
N GLN A 43 -8.66 -0.85 -2.89
CA GLN A 43 -10.12 -1.00 -2.95
C GLN A 43 -10.75 0.05 -3.87
N ILE A 44 -9.96 0.83 -4.62
CA ILE A 44 -10.50 1.83 -5.55
C ILE A 44 -11.11 1.12 -6.76
N GLU A 45 -12.43 1.23 -6.86
CA GLU A 45 -13.21 0.68 -7.97
C GLU A 45 -13.31 1.64 -9.17
N ASP A 46 -13.33 2.96 -8.93
CA ASP A 46 -13.42 3.96 -10.00
C ASP A 46 -12.17 3.92 -10.90
N PRO A 47 -12.29 3.52 -12.19
CA PRO A 47 -11.16 3.41 -13.11
C PRO A 47 -10.44 4.75 -13.34
N THR A 48 -11.16 5.87 -13.25
CA THR A 48 -10.64 7.22 -13.45
C THR A 48 -9.69 7.61 -12.34
N VAL A 49 -9.98 7.19 -11.11
CA VAL A 49 -9.14 7.41 -9.93
C VAL A 49 -8.02 6.40 -9.89
N ARG A 50 -8.31 5.14 -10.24
CA ARG A 50 -7.37 4.02 -10.20
C ARG A 50 -6.09 4.33 -10.98
N ARG A 51 -6.17 4.94 -12.16
CA ARG A 51 -4.97 5.26 -12.98
C ARG A 51 -3.97 6.19 -12.28
N TYR A 52 -4.42 7.08 -11.40
CA TYR A 52 -3.51 8.02 -10.73
C TYR A 52 -2.58 7.34 -9.71
N PHE A 53 -2.96 6.16 -9.23
CA PHE A 53 -2.20 5.41 -8.23
C PHE A 53 -1.34 4.30 -8.83
N GLU A 54 -1.14 4.29 -10.16
CA GLU A 54 -0.33 3.26 -10.81
C GLU A 54 1.11 3.25 -10.31
N MET A 55 1.73 4.42 -10.15
CA MET A 55 3.08 4.51 -9.59
C MET A 55 3.16 3.96 -8.15
N VAL A 56 2.13 4.18 -7.34
CA VAL A 56 2.06 3.69 -5.95
C VAL A 56 1.99 2.17 -5.92
N ARG A 57 1.23 1.56 -6.85
CA ARG A 57 1.18 0.11 -7.02
C ARG A 57 2.52 -0.48 -7.44
N GLN A 58 3.28 0.20 -8.30
CA GLN A 58 4.62 -0.26 -8.73
C GLN A 58 5.66 -0.24 -7.59
N CYS A 59 5.46 0.56 -6.54
CA CYS A 59 6.28 0.51 -5.34
C CYS A 59 5.98 -0.70 -4.44
N SER A 60 4.95 -1.49 -4.74
CA SER A 60 4.48 -2.59 -3.90
C SER A 60 4.91 -3.94 -4.48
N GLU A 61 5.36 -4.84 -3.62
CA GLU A 61 5.68 -6.24 -3.97
C GLU A 61 4.43 -6.98 -4.46
N ARG A 62 3.28 -6.72 -3.83
CA ARG A 62 2.00 -7.29 -4.21
C ARG A 62 0.84 -6.35 -3.87
N VAL A 63 -0.21 -6.39 -4.71
CA VAL A 63 -1.44 -5.63 -4.53
C VAL A 63 -2.61 -6.60 -4.32
N PHE A 64 -3.47 -6.29 -3.37
CA PHE A 64 -4.68 -7.03 -3.01
C PHE A 64 -5.92 -6.15 -3.20
N LEU A 65 -7.08 -6.77 -3.38
CA LEU A 65 -8.36 -6.05 -3.46
C LEU A 65 -9.10 -6.01 -2.12
N LYS A 66 -8.68 -6.84 -1.16
CA LYS A 66 -9.29 -6.95 0.16
C LYS A 66 -8.21 -6.97 1.22
N LEU A 67 -8.51 -6.32 2.34
CA LEU A 67 -7.60 -6.28 3.49
C LEU A 67 -7.38 -7.67 4.08
N GLY A 68 -8.42 -8.52 4.14
CA GLY A 68 -8.32 -9.89 4.63
C GLY A 68 -7.26 -10.70 3.88
N ASP A 69 -7.32 -10.69 2.54
CA ASP A 69 -6.36 -11.42 1.69
C ASP A 69 -4.91 -10.97 1.93
N ALA A 70 -4.69 -9.68 2.19
CA ALA A 70 -3.37 -9.14 2.50
C ALA A 70 -2.88 -9.60 3.89
N LEU A 71 -3.77 -9.61 4.88
CA LEU A 71 -3.46 -10.08 6.24
C LEU A 71 -3.13 -11.57 6.25
N ASP A 72 -3.95 -12.38 5.57
CA ASP A 72 -3.72 -13.83 5.43
C ASP A 72 -2.35 -14.09 4.78
N HIS A 73 -1.99 -13.31 3.75
CA HIS A 73 -0.67 -13.41 3.13
C HIS A 73 0.45 -13.04 4.10
N LEU A 74 0.33 -11.91 4.81
CA LEU A 74 1.36 -11.46 5.74
C LEU A 74 1.56 -12.41 6.92
N LEU A 75 0.49 -12.99 7.45
CA LEU A 75 0.56 -13.98 8.53
C LEU A 75 1.15 -15.32 8.08
N SER A 76 1.18 -15.58 6.77
CA SER A 76 1.84 -16.75 6.18
C SER A 76 3.30 -16.53 5.81
N LEU A 77 3.82 -15.30 5.95
CA LEU A 77 5.24 -15.02 5.76
C LEU A 77 6.01 -15.48 7.00
N ASP A 78 7.06 -16.29 6.79
CA ASP A 78 7.96 -16.80 7.83
C ASP A 78 8.73 -15.70 8.57
#